data_AF-A0AA38WPN8-F1
#
_entry.id   AF-A0AA38WPN8-F1
#
_cell.length_a   1.000
_cell.length_b   1.000
_cell.length_c   1.000
_cell.angle_alpha   90.00
_cell.angle_beta   90.00
_cell.angle_gamma   90.00
#
_symmetry.space_group_name_H-M   'P 1'
#
loop_
_entity.id
_entity.type
_entity.pdbx_description
1 polymer ?
#
loop_
_entity_poly.entity_id
_entity_poly.type
_entity_poly.pdbx_seq_one_letter_code
_entity_poly.pdbx_strand_id
1 'polypeptide(L)'
;MLIQPEQPPLPSAPPRTATADLFGDPIDSHPLWFKQSSFLSPDFNSESYISDLRTFVPFETLRSELQSHLSSLKHELVELINRDYADFVNLSTKLVDVDAAVLRMRAPLVEIREKILGFRGAVEGSLLSLQGGLRQRAEASAAREILELLLDTSHVVSKVYDFRIVNDLNCLLILVHKVMLSKWPRETPASQIAGKLSIILISS
;
A
#
# COMPACT_ATOMS: atom_id res chain seq x y z
N MET A 1 10.17 25.95 29.09
CA MET A 1 9.22 26.77 29.87
C MET A 1 9.19 28.15 29.24
N LEU A 2 8.29 28.40 28.29
CA LEU A 2 8.02 29.76 27.83
C LEU A 2 6.91 30.33 28.70
N ILE A 3 7.21 31.44 29.35
CA ILE A 3 6.31 32.18 30.23
C ILE A 3 5.18 32.74 29.36
N GLN A 4 3.95 32.25 29.60
CA GLN A 4 2.74 32.92 29.14
C GLN A 4 2.61 34.24 29.91
N PRO A 5 2.33 35.38 29.26
CA PRO A 5 1.85 36.54 29.99
C PRO A 5 0.44 36.19 30.51
N GLU A 6 0.28 36.25 31.83
CA GLU A 6 -1.01 36.13 32.50
C GLU A 6 -1.97 37.21 31.94
N GLN A 7 -3.02 36.76 31.26
CA GLN A 7 -4.05 37.62 30.72
C GLN A 7 -4.98 38.01 31.87
N PRO A 8 -5.05 39.30 32.27
CA PRO A 8 -5.95 39.71 33.35
C PRO A 8 -7.41 39.40 32.96
N PRO A 9 -8.29 39.05 33.91
CA PRO A 9 -9.68 38.76 33.62
C PRO A 9 -10.30 39.95 32.90
N LEU A 10 -10.87 39.67 31.73
CA LEU A 10 -11.58 40.64 30.88
C LEU A 10 -12.49 41.49 31.77
N PRO A 11 -12.40 42.83 31.74
CA PRO A 11 -13.44 43.64 32.33
C PRO A 11 -14.74 43.25 31.62
N SER A 12 -15.68 42.70 32.40
CA SER A 12 -17.06 42.49 31.97
C SER A 12 -17.51 43.78 31.31
N ALA A 13 -17.75 43.72 30.00
CA ALA A 13 -18.19 44.87 29.24
C ALA A 13 -19.34 45.55 30.01
N PRO A 14 -19.33 46.89 30.17
CA PRO A 14 -20.52 47.57 30.65
C PRO A 14 -21.69 47.13 29.76
N PRO A 15 -22.89 46.94 30.32
CA PRO A 15 -24.04 46.58 29.50
C PRO A 15 -24.13 47.64 28.41
N ARG A 16 -23.91 47.23 27.16
CA ARG A 16 -24.13 48.08 26.00
C ARG A 16 -25.61 48.43 26.09
N THR A 17 -25.93 49.64 26.57
CA THR A 17 -27.28 50.19 26.51
C THR A 17 -27.55 50.56 25.05
N ALA A 18 -27.51 49.55 24.17
CA ALA A 18 -28.08 49.63 22.85
C ALA A 18 -29.59 49.47 23.07
N THR A 19 -30.30 50.58 23.08
CA THR A 19 -31.74 50.57 22.82
C THR A 19 -31.90 50.02 21.42
N ALA A 20 -32.16 48.72 21.29
CA ALA A 20 -32.50 48.09 20.02
C ALA A 20 -34.00 48.20 19.83
N ASP A 21 -34.44 48.68 18.67
CA ASP A 21 -35.85 48.59 18.27
C ASP A 21 -36.18 47.12 17.96
N LEU A 22 -37.48 46.77 17.97
CA LEU A 22 -38.03 45.41 17.91
C LEU A 22 -37.53 44.53 16.74
N PHE A 23 -36.81 45.10 15.76
CA PHE A 23 -36.33 44.43 14.55
C PHE A 23 -34.80 44.31 14.43
N GLY A 24 -34.02 44.71 15.43
CA GLY A 24 -32.58 44.41 15.47
C GLY A 24 -31.72 45.16 14.45
N ASP A 25 -32.26 46.20 13.80
CA ASP A 25 -31.43 47.18 13.09
C ASP A 25 -30.70 48.06 14.13
N PRO A 26 -29.40 48.36 13.93
CA PRO A 26 -28.71 49.30 14.78
C PRO A 26 -29.44 50.64 14.68
N ILE A 27 -30.04 51.10 15.79
CA ILE A 27 -30.51 52.47 15.87
C ILE A 27 -29.24 53.32 15.75
N ASP A 28 -29.04 53.94 14.58
CA ASP A 28 -28.05 54.99 14.39
C ASP A 28 -28.20 55.91 15.61
N SER A 29 -27.21 55.84 16.51
CA SER A 29 -27.30 56.48 17.83
C SER A 29 -27.21 58.00 17.73
N HIS A 30 -27.22 58.49 16.50
CA HIS A 30 -27.11 59.87 16.12
C HIS A 30 -28.49 60.48 15.93
N PRO A 31 -28.66 61.77 16.26
CA PRO A 31 -29.90 62.47 16.00
C PRO A 31 -30.28 62.42 14.50
N LEU A 32 -31.58 62.38 14.19
CA LEU A 32 -32.12 62.30 12.82
C LEU A 32 -31.63 63.42 11.87
N TRP A 33 -31.14 64.53 12.41
CA TRP A 33 -30.56 65.63 11.65
C TRP A 33 -29.10 65.38 11.24
N PHE A 34 -28.42 64.43 11.88
CA PHE A 34 -27.02 64.10 11.63
C PHE A 34 -26.93 62.99 10.58
N LYS A 35 -26.67 63.38 9.32
CA LYS A 35 -26.62 62.46 8.19
C LYS A 35 -25.18 62.09 7.84
N GLN A 36 -24.65 61.04 8.46
CA GLN A 36 -23.28 60.55 8.26
C GLN A 36 -22.99 60.19 6.79
N SER A 37 -23.99 59.69 6.07
CA SER A 37 -23.89 59.36 4.64
C SER A 37 -23.53 60.55 3.77
N SER A 38 -23.82 61.78 4.21
CA SER A 38 -23.45 63.01 3.49
C SER A 38 -21.93 63.18 3.42
N PHE A 39 -21.18 62.67 4.41
CA PHE A 39 -19.71 62.74 4.45
C PHE A 39 -19.03 61.81 3.43
N LEU A 40 -19.76 60.82 2.90
CA LEU A 40 -19.25 59.89 1.90
C LEU A 40 -19.44 60.40 0.47
N SER A 41 -20.15 61.53 0.29
CA SER A 41 -20.38 62.13 -1.02
C SER A 41 -19.11 62.78 -1.56
N PRO A 42 -18.77 62.58 -2.85
CA PRO A 42 -17.61 63.23 -3.47
C PRO A 42 -17.74 64.76 -3.57
N ASP A 43 -18.97 65.29 -3.62
CA ASP A 43 -19.25 66.74 -3.70
C ASP A 43 -19.53 67.38 -2.33
N PHE A 44 -19.09 66.74 -1.23
CA PHE A 44 -19.38 67.22 0.11
C PHE A 44 -18.73 68.59 0.36
N ASN A 45 -19.58 69.58 0.70
CA ASN A 45 -19.16 70.91 1.12
C ASN A 45 -19.48 71.13 2.61
N SER A 46 -18.45 71.36 3.42
CA SER A 46 -18.58 71.53 4.87
C SER A 46 -19.27 72.82 5.28
N GLU A 47 -19.07 73.93 4.55
CA GLU A 47 -19.71 75.21 4.85
C GLU A 47 -21.23 75.13 4.62
N SER A 48 -21.65 74.58 3.47
CA SER A 48 -23.08 74.39 3.15
C SER A 48 -23.76 73.46 4.15
N TYR A 49 -23.10 72.37 4.54
CA TYR A 49 -23.64 71.42 5.50
C TYR A 49 -23.85 72.04 6.88
N ILE A 50 -22.91 72.87 7.35
CA ILE A 50 -23.01 73.55 8.65
C ILE A 50 -24.04 74.68 8.60
N SER A 51 -24.11 75.44 7.51
CA SER A 51 -25.10 76.53 7.37
C SER A 51 -26.53 76.00 7.40
N ASP A 52 -26.79 74.88 6.73
CA ASP A 52 -28.13 74.27 6.68
C ASP A 52 -28.56 73.77 8.07
N LEU A 53 -27.65 73.16 8.82
CA LEU A 53 -27.93 72.61 10.16
C LEU A 53 -28.03 73.67 11.26
N ARG A 54 -27.28 74.78 11.14
CA ARG A 54 -27.30 75.88 12.11
C ARG A 54 -28.66 76.58 12.21
N THR A 55 -29.50 76.43 11.18
CA THR A 55 -30.88 76.94 11.14
C THR A 55 -31.78 76.23 12.15
N PHE A 56 -31.46 74.98 12.51
CA PHE A 56 -32.32 74.12 13.32
C PHE A 56 -31.66 73.55 14.58
N VAL A 57 -30.33 73.62 14.69
CA VAL A 57 -29.55 72.98 15.77
C VAL A 57 -28.51 73.94 16.38
N PRO A 58 -28.38 74.02 17.72
CA PRO A 58 -27.31 74.78 18.37
C PRO A 58 -25.91 74.32 17.94
N PHE A 59 -24.98 75.27 17.83
CA PHE A 59 -23.63 74.98 17.35
C PHE A 59 -22.87 74.01 18.27
N GLU A 60 -23.03 74.14 19.59
CA GLU A 60 -22.35 73.25 20.55
C GLU A 60 -22.82 71.80 20.45
N THR A 61 -24.11 71.55 20.20
CA THR A 61 -24.63 70.19 20.00
C THR A 61 -24.10 69.58 18.70
N LEU A 62 -24.00 70.38 17.62
CA LEU A 62 -23.41 69.94 16.36
C LEU A 62 -21.92 69.61 16.52
N ARG A 63 -21.18 70.46 17.23
CA ARG A 63 -19.75 70.25 17.51
C ARG A 63 -19.51 69.00 18.34
N SER A 64 -20.29 68.80 19.39
CA SER A 64 -20.22 67.61 20.25
C SER A 64 -20.48 66.33 19.45
N GLU A 65 -21.51 66.34 18.60
CA GLU A 65 -21.88 65.16 17.80
C GLU A 65 -20.81 64.81 16.75
N LEU A 66 -20.24 65.82 16.07
CA LEU A 66 -19.12 65.61 15.14
C LEU A 66 -17.87 65.07 15.85
N GLN A 67 -17.55 65.57 17.04
CA GLN A 67 -16.42 65.05 17.82
C GLN A 67 -16.67 63.61 18.29
N SER A 68 -17.88 63.31 18.74
CA SER A 68 -18.31 61.95 19.11
C SER A 68 -18.16 61.00 17.93
N HIS A 69 -18.68 61.39 16.75
CA HIS A 69 -18.60 60.61 15.53
C HIS A 69 -17.14 60.37 15.08
N LEU A 70 -16.29 61.41 15.09
CA LEU A 70 -14.87 61.28 14.77
C LEU A 70 -14.15 60.33 15.73
N SER A 71 -14.44 60.43 17.03
CA SER A 71 -13.86 59.55 18.05
C SER A 71 -14.29 58.10 17.85
N SER A 72 -15.58 57.87 17.54
CA SER A 72 -16.13 56.55 17.23
C SER A 72 -15.44 55.94 16.02
N LEU A 73 -15.33 56.70 14.92
CA LEU A 73 -14.69 56.24 13.69
C LEU A 73 -13.21 55.93 13.88
N LYS A 74 -12.49 56.76 14.65
CA LYS A 74 -11.09 56.50 15.01
C LYS A 74 -10.96 55.21 15.82
N HIS A 75 -11.88 54.96 16.75
CA HIS A 75 -11.88 53.75 17.55
C HIS A 75 -12.17 52.51 16.70
N GLU A 76 -13.19 52.58 15.83
CA GLU A 76 -13.55 51.51 14.90
C GLU A 76 -12.40 51.17 13.94
N LEU A 77 -11.70 52.19 13.41
CA LEU A 77 -10.52 51.96 12.57
C LEU A 77 -9.43 51.18 13.32
N VAL A 78 -9.18 51.54 14.58
CA VAL A 78 -8.19 50.85 15.41
C VAL A 78 -8.65 49.42 15.70
N GLU A 79 -9.93 49.19 16.01
CA GLU A 79 -10.46 47.83 16.19
C GLU A 79 -10.35 47.00 14.91
N LEU A 80 -10.67 47.57 13.75
CA LEU A 80 -10.57 46.89 12.46
C LEU A 80 -9.13 46.47 12.18
N ILE A 81 -8.18 47.39 12.35
CA ILE A 81 -6.75 47.09 12.19
C ILE A 81 -6.30 46.01 13.16
N ASN A 82 -6.70 46.10 14.44
CA ASN A 82 -6.32 45.11 15.45
C ASN A 82 -6.91 43.73 15.15
N ARG A 83 -8.16 43.67 14.67
CA ARG A 83 -8.83 42.43 14.26
C ARG A 83 -8.10 41.80 13.08
N ASP A 84 -7.88 42.58 12.02
CA ASP A 84 -7.24 42.08 10.80
C ASP A 84 -5.78 41.68 11.07
N TYR A 85 -5.08 42.38 11.98
CA TYR A 85 -3.75 41.99 12.43
C TYR A 85 -3.76 40.67 13.21
N ALA A 86 -4.72 40.48 14.13
CA ALA A 86 -4.87 39.23 14.87
C ALA A 86 -5.14 38.05 13.92
N ASP A 87 -5.98 38.25 12.92
CA ASP A 87 -6.27 37.25 11.89
C ASP A 87 -5.04 36.92 11.05
N PHE A 88 -4.27 37.93 10.64
CA PHE A 88 -3.02 37.73 9.89
C PHE A 88 -1.98 36.94 10.71
N VAL A 89 -1.78 37.29 11.98
CA VAL A 89 -0.86 36.57 12.87
C VAL A 89 -1.31 35.13 13.09
N ASN A 90 -2.61 34.90 13.34
CA ASN A 90 -3.18 33.57 13.49
C ASN A 90 -2.99 32.73 12.22
N LEU A 91 -3.26 33.31 11.05
CA LEU A 91 -3.04 32.65 9.76
C LEU A 91 -1.56 32.31 9.56
N SER A 92 -0.64 33.24 9.83
CA SER A 92 0.81 33.01 9.70
C SER A 92 1.30 31.87 10.59
N THR A 93 0.77 31.77 11.82
CA THR A 93 1.11 30.68 12.75
C THR A 93 0.61 29.33 12.22
N LYS A 94 -0.65 29.28 11.77
CA LYS A 94 -1.23 28.06 11.16
C LYS A 94 -0.46 27.60 9.93
N LEU A 95 0.02 28.51 9.09
CA LEU A 95 0.83 28.17 7.91
C LEU A 95 2.16 27.52 8.32
N VAL A 96 2.86 28.10 9.30
CA VAL A 96 4.10 27.51 9.83
C VAL A 96 3.85 26.12 10.42
N ASP A 97 2.72 25.90 11.10
CA ASP A 97 2.35 24.59 11.64
C ASP A 97 2.08 23.56 10.53
N VAL A 98 1.45 23.98 9.43
CA VAL A 98 1.23 23.14 8.24
C VAL A 98 2.55 22.78 7.58
N ASP A 99 3.46 23.75 7.39
CA ASP A 99 4.79 23.49 6.83
C ASP A 99 5.57 22.49 7.70
N ALA A 100 5.51 22.64 9.02
CA ALA A 100 6.10 21.68 9.95
C ALA A 100 5.45 20.29 9.84
N ALA A 101 4.13 20.20 9.67
CA ALA A 101 3.43 18.93 9.46
C ALA A 101 3.84 18.26 8.14
N VAL A 102 3.96 19.02 7.06
CA VAL A 102 4.45 18.53 5.76
C VAL A 102 5.85 17.98 5.89
N LEU A 103 6.76 18.70 6.58
CA LEU A 103 8.13 18.22 6.81
C LEU A 103 8.15 16.92 7.63
N ARG A 104 7.31 16.81 8.67
CA ARG A 104 7.18 15.58 9.47
C ARG A 104 6.64 14.39 8.66
N MET A 105 5.78 14.62 7.67
CA MET A 105 5.20 13.56 6.85
C MET A 105 6.15 13.05 5.74
N ARG A 106 7.12 13.85 5.31
CA ARG A 106 8.05 13.44 4.23
C ARG A 106 8.83 12.18 4.55
N ALA A 107 9.41 12.08 5.74
CA ALA A 107 10.23 10.93 6.12
C ALA A 107 9.43 9.61 6.19
N PRO A 108 8.26 9.54 6.87
CA PRO A 108 7.41 8.34 6.88
C PRO A 108 6.98 7.89 5.48
N LEU A 109 6.66 8.81 4.57
CA LEU A 109 6.27 8.46 3.20
C LEU A 109 7.42 7.82 2.41
N VAL A 110 8.64 8.34 2.56
CA VAL A 110 9.84 7.74 1.97
C VAL A 110 10.08 6.35 2.57
N GLU A 111 9.98 6.20 3.88
CA GLU A 111 10.15 4.90 4.55
C GLU A 111 9.15 3.85 4.06
N ILE A 112 7.87 4.22 3.91
CA ILE A 112 6.83 3.33 3.37
C ILE A 112 7.17 2.94 1.93
N ARG A 113 7.61 3.89 1.11
CA ARG A 113 8.03 3.61 -0.27
C ARG A 113 9.18 2.61 -0.32
N GLU A 114 10.21 2.80 0.49
CA GLU A 114 11.34 1.88 0.58
C GLU A 114 10.92 0.49 1.06
N LYS A 115 10.03 0.41 2.06
CA LYS A 115 9.43 -0.86 2.51
C LYS A 115 8.70 -1.57 1.37
N ILE A 116 7.86 -0.87 0.60
CA ILE A 116 7.13 -1.45 -0.54
C ILE A 116 8.11 -1.96 -1.61
N LEU A 117 9.17 -1.21 -1.91
CA LEU A 117 10.21 -1.64 -2.84
C LEU A 117 10.92 -2.90 -2.35
N GLY A 118 11.27 -2.96 -1.06
CA GLY A 118 11.86 -4.14 -0.43
C GLY A 118 10.94 -5.36 -0.49
N PHE A 119 9.65 -5.21 -0.15
CA PHE A 119 8.66 -6.29 -0.26
C PHE A 119 8.52 -6.78 -1.70
N ARG A 120 8.46 -5.88 -2.68
CA ARG A 120 8.37 -6.27 -4.09
C ARG A 120 9.58 -7.09 -4.52
N GLY A 121 10.79 -6.65 -4.15
CA GLY A 121 12.03 -7.40 -4.42
C GLY A 121 12.04 -8.78 -3.74
N ALA A 122 11.56 -8.89 -2.51
CA ALA A 122 11.46 -10.18 -1.81
C ALA A 122 10.46 -11.14 -2.48
N VAL A 123 9.32 -10.62 -2.95
CA VAL A 123 8.33 -11.41 -3.71
C VAL A 123 8.90 -11.86 -5.05
N GLU A 124 9.55 -10.97 -5.80
CA GLU A 124 10.22 -11.31 -7.05
C GLU A 124 11.30 -12.37 -6.84
N GLY A 125 12.14 -12.24 -5.82
CA GLY A 125 13.15 -13.24 -5.47
C GLY A 125 12.54 -14.60 -5.11
N SER A 126 11.44 -14.61 -4.35
CA SER A 126 10.72 -15.84 -3.99
C SER A 126 10.11 -16.52 -5.22
N LEU A 127 9.54 -15.73 -6.13
CA LEU A 127 8.97 -16.22 -7.39
C LEU A 127 10.05 -16.85 -8.29
N LEU A 128 11.22 -16.21 -8.41
CA LEU A 128 12.35 -16.76 -9.16
C LEU A 128 12.87 -18.07 -8.54
N SER A 129 12.99 -18.13 -7.22
CA SER A 129 13.39 -19.35 -6.50
C SER A 129 12.41 -20.49 -6.74
N LEU A 130 11.10 -20.21 -6.66
CA LEU A 130 10.05 -21.19 -6.93
C LEU A 130 10.09 -21.68 -8.38
N GLN A 131 10.22 -20.78 -9.35
CA GLN A 131 10.35 -21.15 -10.76
C GLN A 131 11.58 -22.01 -11.02
N GLY A 132 12.72 -21.68 -10.41
CA GLY A 132 13.94 -22.48 -10.46
C GLY A 132 13.74 -23.88 -9.89
N GLY A 133 13.12 -23.99 -8.72
CA GLY A 133 12.82 -25.27 -8.08
C GLY A 133 11.84 -26.14 -8.89
N LEU A 134 10.80 -25.54 -9.48
CA LEU A 134 9.87 -26.25 -10.36
C LEU A 134 10.55 -26.76 -11.62
N ARG A 135 11.43 -25.94 -12.23
CA ARG A 135 12.22 -26.36 -13.38
C ARG A 135 13.14 -27.53 -13.04
N GLN A 136 13.87 -27.43 -11.92
CA GLN A 136 14.75 -28.51 -11.46
C GLN A 136 13.97 -29.81 -11.21
N ARG A 137 12.77 -29.71 -10.63
CA ARG A 137 11.90 -30.87 -10.41
C ARG A 137 11.43 -31.50 -11.71
N ALA A 138 11.09 -30.68 -12.71
CA ALA A 138 10.69 -31.16 -14.03
C ALA A 138 11.84 -31.89 -14.75
N GLU A 139 13.05 -31.33 -14.69
CA GLU A 139 14.26 -31.95 -15.25
C GLU A 139 14.57 -33.29 -14.54
N ALA A 140 14.46 -33.32 -13.21
CA ALA A 140 14.66 -34.54 -12.43
C ALA A 140 13.61 -35.63 -12.74
N SER A 141 12.34 -35.25 -12.92
CA SER A 141 11.29 -36.21 -13.31
C SER A 141 11.51 -36.78 -14.70
N ALA A 142 11.93 -35.95 -15.67
CA ALA A 142 12.23 -36.42 -17.02
C ALA A 142 13.42 -37.38 -17.04
N ALA A 143 14.49 -37.05 -16.29
CA ALA A 143 15.65 -37.93 -16.17
C ALA A 143 15.28 -39.28 -15.53
N ARG A 144 14.40 -39.27 -14.51
CA ARG A 144 13.92 -40.48 -13.85
C ARG A 144 13.11 -41.36 -14.80
N GLU A 145 12.20 -40.78 -15.57
CA GLU A 145 11.41 -41.52 -16.57
C GLU A 145 12.31 -42.24 -17.58
N ILE A 146 13.34 -41.56 -18.09
CA ILE A 146 14.33 -42.14 -19.01
C ILE A 146 15.09 -43.30 -18.35
N LEU A 147 15.53 -43.14 -17.09
CA LEU A 147 16.24 -44.17 -16.36
C LEU A 147 15.37 -45.41 -16.10
N GLU A 148 14.09 -45.23 -15.77
CA GLU A 148 13.12 -46.32 -15.61
C GLU A 148 12.96 -47.09 -16.93
N LEU A 149 12.82 -46.37 -18.06
CA LEU A 149 12.74 -46.97 -19.40
C LEU A 149 14.00 -47.77 -19.77
N LEU A 150 15.18 -47.26 -19.42
CA LEU A 150 16.46 -47.94 -19.64
C LEU A 150 16.59 -49.19 -18.78
N LEU A 151 16.18 -49.11 -17.51
CA LEU A 151 16.21 -50.24 -16.58
C LEU A 151 15.28 -51.35 -17.06
N ASP A 152 14.05 -51.02 -17.46
CA ASP A 152 13.09 -51.98 -18.01
C ASP A 152 13.63 -52.66 -19.27
N THR A 153 14.20 -51.87 -20.19
CA THR A 153 14.80 -52.41 -21.41
C THR A 153 15.95 -53.35 -21.09
N SER A 154 16.85 -52.96 -20.18
CA SER A 154 17.97 -53.80 -19.73
C SER A 154 17.48 -55.12 -19.12
N HIS A 155 16.42 -55.06 -18.30
CA HIS A 155 15.82 -56.24 -17.69
C HIS A 155 15.21 -57.20 -18.72
N VAL A 156 14.48 -56.68 -19.72
CA VAL A 156 13.94 -57.49 -20.82
C VAL A 156 15.06 -58.13 -21.63
N VAL A 157 16.11 -57.37 -21.94
CA VAL A 157 17.28 -57.86 -22.67
C VAL A 157 17.96 -59.01 -21.91
N SER A 158 18.15 -58.89 -20.59
CA SER A 158 18.68 -59.98 -19.75
C SER A 158 17.84 -61.25 -19.85
N LYS A 159 16.51 -61.12 -19.73
CA LYS A 159 15.58 -62.27 -19.84
C LYS A 159 15.68 -62.97 -21.20
N VAL A 160 15.85 -62.21 -22.29
CA VAL A 160 16.01 -62.78 -23.64
C VAL A 160 17.31 -63.57 -23.74
N TYR A 161 18.42 -63.06 -23.19
CA TYR A 161 19.69 -63.78 -23.17
C TYR A 161 19.60 -65.07 -22.35
N ASP A 162 19.02 -65.02 -21.14
CA ASP A 162 18.86 -66.21 -20.30
C ASP A 162 18.00 -67.28 -20.97
N PHE A 163 16.86 -66.88 -21.58
CA PHE A 163 15.99 -67.80 -22.32
C PHE A 163 16.72 -68.43 -23.52
N ARG A 164 17.53 -67.65 -24.25
CA ARG A 164 18.34 -68.16 -25.37
C ARG A 164 19.32 -69.24 -24.89
N ILE A 165 20.07 -68.97 -23.82
CA ILE A 165 21.07 -69.92 -23.28
C ILE A 165 20.40 -71.23 -22.88
N VAL A 166 19.27 -71.17 -22.17
CA VAL A 166 18.52 -72.37 -21.76
C VAL A 166 18.04 -73.15 -22.98
N ASN A 167 17.51 -72.47 -24.00
CA ASN A 167 17.05 -73.12 -25.22
C ASN A 167 18.21 -73.76 -26.01
N ASP A 168 19.36 -73.09 -26.12
CA ASP A 168 20.56 -73.61 -26.79
C ASP A 168 21.11 -74.85 -26.05
N LEU A 169 21.15 -74.83 -24.71
CA LEU A 169 21.52 -75.97 -23.88
C LEU A 169 20.55 -77.15 -24.06
N ASN A 170 19.24 -76.90 -24.08
CA ASN A 170 18.23 -77.94 -24.28
C ASN A 170 18.35 -78.56 -25.69
N CYS A 171 18.55 -77.73 -26.72
CA CYS A 171 18.81 -78.22 -28.08
C CYS A 171 20.06 -79.12 -28.12
N LEU A 172 21.14 -78.73 -27.44
CA LEU A 172 22.36 -79.52 -27.35
C LEU A 172 22.11 -80.85 -26.63
N LEU A 173 21.37 -80.84 -25.52
CA LEU A 173 20.99 -82.06 -24.79
C LEU A 173 20.18 -83.01 -25.67
N ILE A 174 19.18 -82.50 -26.39
CA ILE A 174 18.37 -83.29 -27.34
C ILE A 174 19.27 -83.85 -28.45
N LEU A 175 20.19 -83.05 -28.99
CA LEU A 175 21.10 -83.48 -30.05
C LEU A 175 22.02 -84.61 -29.56
N VAL A 176 22.61 -84.45 -28.37
CA VAL A 176 23.45 -85.47 -27.72
C VAL A 176 22.66 -86.75 -27.49
N HIS A 177 21.44 -86.66 -26.95
CA HIS A 177 20.56 -87.82 -26.75
C HIS A 177 20.22 -88.52 -28.06
N LYS A 178 19.88 -87.76 -29.12
CA LYS A 178 19.57 -88.30 -30.45
C LYS A 178 20.79 -88.99 -31.08
N VAL A 179 21.99 -88.42 -30.93
CA VAL A 179 23.25 -89.02 -31.39
C VAL A 179 23.55 -90.31 -30.61
N MET A 180 23.42 -90.29 -29.29
CA MET A 180 23.60 -91.47 -28.44
C MET A 180 22.64 -92.61 -28.84
N LEU A 181 21.36 -92.30 -29.03
CA LEU A 181 20.37 -93.27 -29.49
C LEU A 181 20.69 -93.80 -30.91
N SER A 182 21.21 -92.96 -31.80
CA SER A 182 21.58 -93.39 -33.17
C SER A 182 22.78 -94.33 -33.22
N LYS A 183 23.73 -94.18 -32.27
CA LYS A 183 24.89 -95.07 -32.11
C LYS A 183 24.59 -96.30 -31.24
N TRP A 184 23.39 -96.40 -30.67
CA TRP A 184 23.01 -97.52 -29.83
C TRP A 184 22.81 -98.79 -30.69
N PRO A 185 23.49 -99.91 -30.36
CA PRO A 185 23.43 -101.13 -31.15
C PRO A 185 22.03 -101.74 -31.09
N ARG A 186 21.39 -101.95 -32.25
CA ARG A 186 20.01 -102.49 -32.35
C ARG A 186 19.89 -103.99 -32.06
N GLU A 187 21.01 -104.71 -31.96
CA GLU A 187 21.00 -106.16 -31.77
C GLU A 187 21.86 -106.54 -30.56
N THR A 188 21.25 -106.45 -29.37
CA THR A 188 21.83 -107.02 -28.15
C THR A 188 20.80 -107.93 -27.49
N PRO A 189 21.14 -109.21 -27.21
CA PRO A 189 20.22 -110.14 -26.58
C PRO A 189 19.85 -109.70 -25.15
N ALA A 190 18.60 -109.92 -24.77
CA ALA A 190 17.94 -109.36 -23.58
C ALA A 190 18.67 -109.59 -22.25
N SER A 191 19.49 -110.64 -22.14
CA SER A 191 20.26 -110.98 -20.93
C SER A 191 21.40 -110.01 -20.61
N GLN A 192 21.88 -109.21 -21.58
CA GLN A 192 23.01 -108.30 -21.39
C GLN A 192 22.59 -106.83 -21.16
N ILE A 193 21.29 -106.53 -21.32
CA ILE A 193 20.73 -105.18 -21.25
C ILE A 193 20.62 -104.70 -19.80
N ALA A 194 20.24 -105.58 -18.87
CA ALA A 194 20.08 -105.24 -17.45
C ALA A 194 21.40 -104.80 -16.78
N GLY A 195 22.53 -105.41 -17.15
CA GLY A 195 23.84 -105.06 -16.58
C GLY A 195 24.39 -103.71 -17.08
N LYS A 196 24.14 -103.36 -18.35
CA LYS A 196 24.62 -102.10 -18.94
C LYS A 196 23.82 -100.88 -18.49
N LEU A 197 22.53 -101.03 -18.22
CA LEU A 197 21.70 -99.95 -17.69
C LEU A 197 22.08 -99.58 -16.24
N SER A 198 22.46 -100.55 -15.41
CA SER A 198 22.99 -100.27 -14.05
C SER A 198 24.30 -99.46 -14.08
N ILE A 199 25.17 -99.67 -15.06
CA ILE A 199 26.47 -98.99 -15.12
C ILE A 199 26.32 -97.51 -15.54
N ILE A 200 25.39 -97.22 -16.45
CA ILE A 200 25.19 -95.84 -16.96
C ILE A 200 24.49 -94.96 -15.90
N LEU A 201 23.59 -95.51 -15.09
CA LEU A 201 22.91 -94.79 -14.01
C LEU A 201 23.80 -94.45 -12.80
N ILE A 202 24.98 -95.06 -12.67
CA ILE A 202 25.92 -94.83 -11.54
C ILE A 202 27.00 -93.78 -11.88
N SER A 203 27.22 -93.44 -13.16
CA SER A 203 28.30 -92.54 -13.61
C SER A 203 27.84 -91.17 -14.13
N SER A 204 26.58 -90.77 -13.90
CA SER A 204 26.03 -89.47 -14.29
C SER A 204 25.44 -88.74 -13.10
#